data_AF-A0AAN8WTS0-F1
#
_entry.id   AF-A0AAN8WTS0-F1
#
_cell.length_a   1.000
_cell.length_b   1.000
_cell.length_c   1.000
_cell.angle_alpha   90.00
_cell.angle_beta   90.00
_cell.angle_gamma   90.00
#
_symmetry.space_group_name_H-M   'P 1'
#
loop_
_entity.id
_entity.type
_entity.pdbx_description
1 polymer ?
#
loop_
_entity_poly.entity_id
_entity_poly.type
_entity_poly.pdbx_seq_one_letter_code
_entity_poly.pdbx_strand_id
1 'polypeptide(L)'
;MWRLIALGVLFCQVTIASRMSRVIVRDNGYENVVVAISPMLREDKAQNIIQAIKVSMTEASEVLFTATKQKLYFKDVKILVPKSWTNTNIDAIATTERFEESELRIDLVNSVYNTQPYTVQPGGCGDPGLYIHLTPDYLLDDEQAKWWGPRGKVLAKEWAHLRWGVFEEIGYPDDLNLPLFYLEQEIVNNTVKKVLKPNTCTDKIPLGSWRDISTGGECHFAGEIPGRDCRFVPKTGQNIITSLMAYQYMDNVKEFCNNISLHAHNDIAPNRQNLLCNGLSVWEVMEAHSDFQDLSEASHNMTVIPRFTVVREEVASFVIVLDYSQSMTTANRIFRLQKSAQRWILHEVAQGSFVGIVGFSGTGFIMERLLEITNDNSRQHLAASIVNETLSTGICIGCGLRKAVTEVLNGRHNKVIILISDGEENIPPYIDDVMNEVVSSGTRVVSIAYGDKAAQKLEELAQNTGGKSYIVYDNDDGTMADDAFDGALTYQPGDSLSNVTVEIYEYSYQGPNKFANGNFTVDATLGRNLTYHLDTNFASHITTPPVLVSPNGTVYNTSSQDSTVNLWTIHVDFAKVSKGMHSG
;
A
#
# COMPACT_ATOMS: atom_id res chain seq x y z
N MET A 1 -12.20 43.76 22.96
CA MET A 1 -11.69 42.69 23.85
C MET A 1 -10.99 41.70 22.95
N TRP A 2 -9.66 41.64 22.99
CA TRP A 2 -8.85 40.85 22.05
C TRP A 2 -8.98 39.36 22.41
N ARG A 3 -9.44 38.52 21.47
CA ARG A 3 -9.32 37.06 21.58
C ARG A 3 -8.23 36.61 20.61
N LEU A 4 -7.15 36.08 21.16
CA LEU A 4 -6.20 35.24 20.43
C LEU A 4 -6.97 34.04 19.87
N ILE A 5 -6.94 33.86 18.55
CA ILE A 5 -7.31 32.60 17.91
C ILE A 5 -5.99 31.85 17.73
N ALA A 6 -5.77 30.84 18.56
CA ALA A 6 -4.74 29.86 18.31
C ALA A 6 -5.18 29.04 17.09
N LEU A 7 -4.39 29.08 16.02
CA LEU A 7 -4.47 28.11 14.93
C LEU A 7 -4.02 26.76 15.48
N GLY A 8 -4.97 25.97 15.97
CA GLY A 8 -4.80 24.54 16.08
C GLY A 8 -4.89 23.95 14.69
N VAL A 9 -3.75 23.65 14.08
CA VAL A 9 -3.70 22.72 12.95
C VAL A 9 -4.12 21.37 13.52
N LEU A 10 -5.39 21.01 13.32
CA LEU A 10 -5.86 19.66 13.56
C LEU A 10 -5.12 18.81 12.53
N PHE A 11 -4.04 18.16 12.95
CA PHE A 11 -3.51 17.03 12.21
C PHE A 11 -4.67 16.03 12.12
N CYS A 12 -5.28 15.93 10.94
CA CYS A 12 -6.05 14.74 10.60
C CYS A 12 -5.04 13.60 10.72
N GLN A 13 -5.07 12.89 11.84
CA GLN A 13 -4.41 11.61 11.95
C GLN A 13 -5.13 10.72 10.96
N VAL A 14 -4.64 10.70 9.72
CA VAL A 14 -4.77 9.51 8.89
C VAL A 14 -4.08 8.44 9.73
N THR A 15 -4.88 7.68 10.47
CA THR A 15 -4.43 6.42 11.04
C THR A 15 -3.99 5.62 9.84
N ILE A 16 -2.67 5.55 9.61
CA ILE A 16 -2.10 4.61 8.68
C ILE A 16 -2.49 3.26 9.27
N ALA A 17 -3.56 2.67 8.75
CA ALA A 17 -3.96 1.33 9.10
C ALA A 17 -2.70 0.48 9.01
N SER A 18 -2.27 -0.09 10.14
CA SER A 18 -1.10 -0.95 10.18
C SER A 18 -1.35 -2.07 9.18
N ARG A 19 -0.65 -2.04 8.05
CA ARG A 19 -0.72 -3.11 7.07
C ARG A 19 -0.15 -4.34 7.75
N MET A 20 -1.03 -5.24 8.19
CA MET A 20 -0.62 -6.53 8.70
C MET A 20 -0.12 -7.33 7.49
N SER A 21 1.20 -7.44 7.33
CA SER A 21 1.78 -8.39 6.37
C SER A 21 1.25 -9.79 6.71
N ARG A 22 0.80 -10.52 5.68
CA ARG A 22 0.30 -11.89 5.84
C ARG A 22 1.44 -12.90 5.94
N VAL A 23 2.68 -12.43 5.84
CA VAL A 23 3.89 -13.25 5.92
C VAL A 23 4.10 -13.72 7.35
N ILE A 24 4.10 -15.04 7.50
CA ILE A 24 4.36 -15.73 8.76
C ILE A 24 5.64 -16.56 8.63
N VAL A 25 6.31 -16.80 9.75
CA VAL A 25 7.43 -17.75 9.83
C VAL A 25 6.90 -19.06 10.37
N ARG A 26 7.11 -20.16 9.63
CA ARG A 26 6.78 -21.52 10.07
C ARG A 26 7.87 -22.49 9.65
N ASP A 27 8.38 -23.24 10.63
CA ASP A 27 9.52 -24.16 10.45
C ASP A 27 10.69 -23.42 9.77
N ASN A 28 11.06 -22.25 10.31
CA ASN A 28 12.14 -21.39 9.81
C ASN A 28 11.90 -20.77 8.40
N GLY A 29 10.76 -21.03 7.77
CA GLY A 29 10.46 -20.57 6.43
C GLY A 29 9.40 -19.48 6.40
N TYR A 30 9.64 -18.42 5.63
CA TYR A 30 8.61 -17.43 5.31
C TYR A 30 7.56 -18.04 4.39
N GLU A 31 6.30 -18.03 4.85
CA GLU A 31 5.12 -18.46 4.08
C GLU A 31 4.27 -17.24 3.70
N ASN A 32 3.50 -17.37 2.60
CA ASN A 32 2.59 -16.33 2.07
C ASN A 32 3.27 -15.05 1.57
N VAL A 33 4.52 -15.12 1.10
CA VAL A 33 5.18 -13.96 0.48
C VAL A 33 4.55 -13.69 -0.88
N VAL A 34 4.13 -12.45 -1.15
CA VAL A 34 3.51 -12.08 -2.42
C VAL A 34 4.46 -11.21 -3.26
N VAL A 35 4.73 -11.66 -4.49
CA VAL A 35 5.38 -10.86 -5.54
C VAL A 35 4.32 -10.50 -6.57
N ALA A 36 3.90 -9.24 -6.61
CA ALA A 36 2.86 -8.78 -7.51
C ALA A 36 3.42 -8.07 -8.73
N ILE A 37 2.85 -8.35 -9.90
CA ILE A 37 3.22 -7.74 -11.18
C ILE A 37 2.17 -6.69 -11.53
N SER A 38 2.64 -5.50 -11.89
CA SER A 38 1.77 -4.36 -12.17
C SER A 38 0.91 -4.59 -13.42
N PRO A 39 -0.38 -4.17 -13.40
CA PRO A 39 -1.28 -4.24 -14.54
C PRO A 39 -0.84 -3.33 -15.71
N MET A 40 0.09 -2.41 -15.48
CA MET A 40 0.68 -1.57 -16.53
C MET A 40 1.71 -2.32 -17.38
N LEU A 41 2.18 -3.48 -16.92
CA LEU A 41 3.14 -4.29 -17.65
C LEU A 41 2.46 -5.13 -18.73
N ARG A 42 3.12 -5.20 -19.88
CA ARG A 42 2.62 -5.93 -21.05
C ARG A 42 2.80 -7.44 -20.85
N GLU A 43 1.79 -8.20 -21.28
CA GLU A 43 1.79 -9.67 -21.19
C GLU A 43 2.86 -10.34 -22.08
N ASP A 44 3.38 -9.66 -23.11
CA ASP A 44 4.37 -10.22 -24.03
C ASP A 44 5.68 -10.69 -23.34
N LYS A 45 6.01 -10.12 -22.19
CA LYS A 45 7.17 -10.53 -21.36
C LYS A 45 6.79 -11.40 -20.17
N ALA A 46 5.53 -11.83 -20.04
CA ALA A 46 5.01 -12.51 -18.85
C ALA A 46 5.86 -13.71 -18.43
N GLN A 47 6.13 -14.63 -19.36
CA GLN A 47 6.90 -15.84 -19.06
C GLN A 47 8.31 -15.52 -18.57
N ASN A 48 8.97 -14.53 -19.17
CA ASN A 48 10.33 -14.13 -18.81
C ASN A 48 10.35 -13.47 -17.43
N ILE A 49 9.40 -12.57 -17.14
CA ILE A 49 9.26 -11.91 -15.83
C ILE A 49 9.01 -12.94 -14.74
N ILE A 50 8.03 -13.83 -14.93
CA ILE A 50 7.69 -14.88 -13.95
C ILE A 50 8.90 -15.79 -13.68
N GLN A 51 9.62 -16.19 -14.74
CA GLN A 51 10.81 -17.01 -14.57
C GLN A 51 11.94 -16.27 -13.85
N ALA A 52 12.17 -15.00 -14.16
CA ALA A 52 13.18 -14.18 -13.50
C ALA A 52 12.86 -13.95 -12.01
N ILE A 53 11.58 -13.79 -11.66
CA ILE A 53 11.13 -13.74 -10.26
C ILE A 53 11.47 -15.06 -9.56
N LYS A 54 11.13 -16.21 -10.14
CA LYS A 54 11.41 -17.52 -9.54
C LYS A 54 12.90 -17.73 -9.28
N VAL A 55 13.75 -17.40 -10.26
CA VAL A 55 15.21 -17.49 -10.13
C VAL A 55 15.70 -16.55 -9.03
N SER A 56 15.34 -15.26 -9.10
CA SER A 56 15.84 -14.26 -8.15
C SER A 56 15.39 -14.54 -6.71
N MET A 57 14.16 -15.00 -6.50
CA MET A 57 13.65 -15.39 -5.17
C MET A 57 14.31 -16.68 -4.66
N THR A 58 14.67 -17.61 -5.54
CA THR A 58 15.44 -18.81 -5.14
C THR A 58 16.83 -18.42 -4.67
N GLU A 59 17.54 -17.60 -5.44
CA GLU A 59 18.86 -17.07 -5.05
C GLU A 59 18.77 -16.28 -3.74
N ALA A 60 17.76 -15.41 -3.61
CA ALA A 60 17.55 -14.63 -2.39
C ALA A 60 17.29 -15.52 -1.17
N SER A 61 16.57 -16.63 -1.34
CA SER A 61 16.32 -17.60 -0.28
C SER A 61 17.62 -18.24 0.22
N GLU A 62 18.52 -18.63 -0.69
CA GLU A 62 19.84 -19.17 -0.34
C GLU A 62 20.71 -18.14 0.38
N VAL A 63 20.71 -16.88 -0.11
CA VAL A 63 21.44 -15.78 0.55
C VAL A 63 20.88 -15.53 1.94
N LEU A 64 19.56 -15.41 2.09
CA LEU A 64 18.90 -15.14 3.36
C LEU A 64 19.19 -16.25 4.38
N PHE A 65 19.12 -17.51 3.94
CA PHE A 65 19.47 -18.64 4.80
C PHE A 65 20.90 -18.57 5.29
N THR A 66 21.85 -18.28 4.41
CA THR A 66 23.26 -18.11 4.78
C THR A 66 23.46 -16.93 5.73
N ALA A 67 22.93 -15.77 5.36
CA ALA A 67 23.09 -14.50 6.06
C ALA A 67 22.47 -14.51 7.46
N THR A 68 21.43 -15.32 7.66
CA THR A 68 20.74 -15.48 8.95
C THR A 68 21.32 -16.62 9.79
N LYS A 69 22.51 -17.15 9.46
CA LYS A 69 23.13 -18.29 10.15
C LYS A 69 22.24 -19.53 10.12
N GLN A 70 21.69 -19.83 8.95
CA GLN A 70 20.83 -20.98 8.65
C GLN A 70 19.47 -20.92 9.38
N LYS A 71 18.96 -19.72 9.65
CA LYS A 71 17.74 -19.54 10.45
C LYS A 71 16.48 -19.27 9.63
N LEU A 72 16.57 -18.51 8.55
CA LEU A 72 15.39 -18.02 7.81
C LEU A 72 15.58 -18.12 6.31
N TYR A 73 14.54 -18.51 5.59
CA TYR A 73 14.54 -18.64 4.13
C TYR A 73 13.13 -18.42 3.57
N PHE A 74 12.99 -18.29 2.26
CA PHE A 74 11.68 -18.21 1.60
C PHE A 74 11.14 -19.62 1.33
N LYS A 75 10.00 -19.96 1.93
CA LYS A 75 9.37 -21.30 1.81
C LYS A 75 8.22 -21.31 0.82
N ASP A 76 7.36 -20.31 0.85
CA ASP A 76 6.19 -20.19 -0.04
C ASP A 76 6.09 -18.78 -0.62
N VAL A 77 6.12 -18.70 -1.96
CA VAL A 77 6.05 -17.45 -2.71
C VAL A 77 4.92 -17.52 -3.73
N LYS A 78 4.01 -16.56 -3.68
CA LYS A 78 2.91 -16.40 -4.61
C LYS A 78 3.23 -15.28 -5.59
N ILE A 79 3.19 -15.58 -6.88
CA ILE A 79 3.41 -14.61 -7.95
C ILE A 79 2.04 -14.17 -8.45
N LEU A 80 1.65 -12.94 -8.12
CA LEU A 80 0.37 -12.37 -8.53
C LEU A 80 0.51 -11.71 -9.91
N VAL A 81 -0.20 -12.25 -10.90
CA VAL A 81 -0.27 -11.68 -12.25
C VAL A 81 -1.55 -10.85 -12.43
N PRO A 82 -1.52 -9.77 -13.23
CA PRO A 82 -2.69 -8.94 -13.51
C PRO A 82 -3.84 -9.75 -14.11
N LYS A 83 -5.08 -9.34 -13.83
CA LYS A 83 -6.27 -9.94 -14.48
C LYS A 83 -6.29 -9.74 -16.00
N SER A 84 -5.61 -8.71 -16.51
CA SER A 84 -5.48 -8.40 -17.93
C SER A 84 -4.61 -9.41 -18.70
N TRP A 85 -3.83 -10.25 -18.01
CA TRP A 85 -3.00 -11.28 -18.62
C TRP A 85 -3.82 -12.56 -18.83
N THR A 86 -4.31 -12.76 -20.06
CA THR A 86 -5.23 -13.86 -20.41
C THR A 86 -4.54 -15.08 -21.02
N ASN A 87 -3.31 -14.94 -21.52
CA ASN A 87 -2.53 -15.99 -22.19
C ASN A 87 -1.40 -16.55 -21.31
N THR A 88 -1.30 -16.08 -20.07
CA THR A 88 -0.32 -16.52 -19.09
C THR A 88 -0.82 -17.78 -18.37
N ASN A 89 0.05 -18.78 -18.22
CA ASN A 89 -0.27 -19.98 -17.44
C ASN A 89 -0.34 -19.63 -15.95
N ILE A 90 -1.44 -20.03 -15.31
CA ILE A 90 -1.71 -19.77 -13.89
C ILE A 90 -2.02 -21.08 -13.17
N ASP A 91 -1.68 -21.14 -11.89
CA ASP A 91 -1.97 -22.29 -11.04
C ASP A 91 -3.33 -22.16 -10.35
N ALA A 92 -3.74 -20.93 -10.00
CA ALA A 92 -5.02 -20.65 -9.36
C ALA A 92 -5.47 -19.18 -9.53
N ILE A 93 -6.69 -18.88 -9.08
CA ILE A 93 -7.19 -17.51 -8.92
C ILE A 93 -6.79 -16.98 -7.55
N ALA A 94 -6.41 -15.70 -7.50
CA ALA A 94 -6.06 -15.01 -6.27
C ALA A 94 -7.25 -14.98 -5.31
N THR A 95 -7.01 -15.41 -4.07
CA THR A 95 -8.02 -15.40 -3.01
C THR A 95 -7.79 -14.23 -2.09
N THR A 96 -6.57 -14.08 -1.62
CA THR A 96 -6.15 -13.10 -0.63
C THR A 96 -4.99 -12.21 -1.11
N GLU A 97 -4.33 -12.60 -2.19
CA GLU A 97 -3.15 -11.94 -2.76
C GLU A 97 -3.56 -10.68 -3.55
N ARG A 98 -2.94 -9.53 -3.27
CA ARG A 98 -3.28 -8.24 -3.89
C ARG A 98 -2.02 -7.43 -4.19
N PHE A 99 -2.06 -6.60 -5.23
CA PHE A 99 -0.92 -5.75 -5.61
C PHE A 99 -0.60 -4.70 -4.53
N GLU A 100 -1.61 -4.02 -3.98
CA GLU A 100 -1.41 -2.96 -3.00
C GLU A 100 -0.92 -3.51 -1.66
N GLU A 101 -1.18 -4.77 -1.33
CA GLU A 101 -0.78 -5.42 -0.08
C GLU A 101 0.50 -6.27 -0.23
N SER A 102 1.07 -6.38 -1.44
CA SER A 102 2.22 -7.27 -1.68
C SER A 102 3.53 -6.73 -1.11
N GLU A 103 4.38 -7.65 -0.66
CA GLU A 103 5.73 -7.37 -0.18
C GLU A 103 6.66 -6.93 -1.31
N LEU A 104 6.55 -7.54 -2.49
CA LEU A 104 7.35 -7.18 -3.67
C LEU A 104 6.43 -6.75 -4.81
N ARG A 105 6.83 -5.70 -5.53
CA ARG A 105 6.10 -5.16 -6.69
C ARG A 105 7.03 -5.04 -7.88
N ILE A 106 6.63 -5.65 -8.98
CA ILE A 106 7.27 -5.49 -10.28
C ILE A 106 6.46 -4.45 -11.04
N ASP A 107 7.03 -3.25 -11.21
CA ASP A 107 6.33 -2.13 -11.83
C ASP A 107 7.25 -1.34 -12.76
N LEU A 108 6.70 -0.31 -13.40
CA LEU A 108 7.43 0.63 -14.24
C LEU A 108 8.49 1.40 -13.43
N VAL A 109 9.46 1.96 -14.14
CA VAL A 109 10.53 2.76 -13.53
C VAL A 109 9.95 3.93 -12.72
N ASN A 110 10.50 4.14 -11.53
CA ASN A 110 10.22 5.33 -10.74
C ASN A 110 11.09 6.50 -11.26
N SER A 111 10.57 7.72 -11.30
CA SER A 111 11.30 8.88 -11.82
C SER A 111 12.57 9.24 -11.02
N VAL A 112 12.61 8.90 -9.73
CA VAL A 112 13.73 9.16 -8.82
C VAL A 112 14.73 8.00 -8.84
N TYR A 113 14.23 6.76 -8.74
CA TYR A 113 15.07 5.57 -8.58
C TYR A 113 15.42 4.87 -9.92
N ASN A 114 14.75 5.24 -11.02
CA ASN A 114 14.91 4.61 -12.32
C ASN A 114 14.78 3.08 -12.26
N THR A 115 15.83 2.32 -12.59
CA THR A 115 15.86 0.84 -12.53
C THR A 115 16.42 0.28 -11.22
N GLN A 116 16.80 1.15 -10.27
CA GLN A 116 17.32 0.73 -8.97
C GLN A 116 16.25 -0.03 -8.17
N PRO A 117 16.57 -1.24 -7.65
CA PRO A 117 15.77 -1.89 -6.61
C PRO A 117 15.76 -1.08 -5.31
N TYR A 118 14.60 -0.91 -4.69
CA TYR A 118 14.50 -0.20 -3.41
C TYR A 118 13.31 -0.65 -2.57
N THR A 119 13.42 -0.51 -1.26
CA THR A 119 12.31 -0.62 -0.31
C THR A 119 11.76 0.76 0.07
N VAL A 120 10.42 0.90 0.06
CA VAL A 120 9.76 2.07 0.66
C VAL A 120 9.68 1.86 2.18
N GLN A 121 10.48 2.59 2.93
CA GLN A 121 10.63 2.42 4.38
C GLN A 121 10.45 3.77 5.11
N PRO A 122 9.20 4.18 5.41
CA PRO A 122 8.93 5.43 6.13
C PRO A 122 9.10 5.30 7.65
N GLY A 123 9.13 4.07 8.19
CA GLY A 123 9.28 3.78 9.61
C GLY A 123 10.70 3.99 10.15
N GLY A 124 10.84 3.87 11.47
CA GLY A 124 12.10 3.94 12.19
C GLY A 124 12.83 2.59 12.24
N CYS A 125 13.84 2.51 13.11
CA CYS A 125 14.57 1.28 13.32
C CYS A 125 13.68 0.18 13.90
N GLY A 126 13.72 -1.01 13.31
CA GLY A 126 12.89 -2.14 13.71
C GLY A 126 11.46 -2.10 13.16
N ASP A 127 11.04 -0.97 12.58
CA ASP A 127 9.72 -0.85 11.96
C ASP A 127 9.75 -1.42 10.52
N PRO A 128 8.78 -2.27 10.14
CA PRO A 128 8.73 -2.80 8.78
C PRO A 128 8.50 -1.70 7.73
N GLY A 129 9.09 -1.90 6.56
CA GLY A 129 8.79 -1.12 5.36
C GLY A 129 7.41 -1.45 4.77
N LEU A 130 7.05 -0.74 3.69
CA LEU A 130 5.76 -0.89 3.02
C LEU A 130 5.79 -1.92 1.89
N TYR A 131 6.80 -1.89 1.03
CA TYR A 131 7.03 -2.83 -0.08
C TYR A 131 8.40 -2.62 -0.72
N ILE A 132 8.90 -3.66 -1.41
CA ILE A 132 10.06 -3.63 -2.29
C ILE A 132 9.57 -3.36 -3.72
N HIS A 133 10.23 -2.43 -4.41
CA HIS A 133 9.98 -2.12 -5.80
C HIS A 133 11.11 -2.63 -6.70
N LEU A 134 10.74 -3.38 -7.74
CA LEU A 134 11.64 -3.88 -8.77
C LEU A 134 11.09 -3.54 -10.16
N THR A 135 11.98 -3.48 -11.15
CA THR A 135 11.60 -3.21 -12.53
C THR A 135 11.83 -4.45 -13.42
N PRO A 136 11.07 -4.61 -14.52
CA PRO A 136 11.35 -5.65 -15.50
C PRO A 136 12.77 -5.56 -16.05
N ASP A 137 13.29 -4.35 -16.28
CA ASP A 137 14.64 -4.18 -16.81
C ASP A 137 15.70 -4.67 -15.81
N TYR A 138 15.55 -4.37 -14.52
CA TYR A 138 16.42 -4.95 -13.48
C TYR A 138 16.37 -6.49 -13.46
N LEU A 139 15.19 -7.07 -13.60
CA LEU A 139 15.02 -8.53 -13.57
C LEU A 139 15.53 -9.23 -14.83
N LEU A 140 15.39 -8.62 -16.00
CA LEU A 140 15.62 -9.26 -17.30
C LEU A 140 16.94 -8.87 -17.97
N ASP A 141 17.52 -7.73 -17.63
CA ASP A 141 18.77 -7.24 -18.21
C ASP A 141 19.93 -7.38 -17.21
N ASP A 142 20.85 -8.27 -17.51
CA ASP A 142 22.03 -8.53 -16.69
C ASP A 142 23.02 -7.36 -16.68
N GLU A 143 23.10 -6.56 -17.75
CA GLU A 143 23.95 -5.36 -17.75
C GLU A 143 23.38 -4.29 -16.81
N GLN A 144 22.06 -4.16 -16.74
CA GLN A 144 21.40 -3.27 -15.79
C GLN A 144 21.54 -3.77 -14.34
N ALA A 145 21.38 -5.07 -14.10
CA ALA A 145 21.51 -5.65 -12.77
C ALA A 145 22.94 -5.56 -12.20
N LYS A 146 23.98 -5.66 -13.05
CA LYS A 146 25.39 -5.58 -12.63
C LYS A 146 25.73 -4.33 -11.80
N TRP A 147 25.07 -3.21 -12.05
CA TRP A 147 25.29 -1.96 -11.30
C TRP A 147 24.90 -2.07 -9.83
N TRP A 148 23.95 -2.95 -9.50
CA TRP A 148 23.39 -3.09 -8.16
C TRP A 148 23.95 -4.30 -7.40
N GLY A 149 24.42 -5.30 -8.13
CA GLY A 149 24.99 -6.56 -7.61
C GLY A 149 24.13 -7.78 -7.94
N PRO A 150 24.54 -8.97 -7.47
CA PRO A 150 23.79 -10.21 -7.69
C PRO A 150 22.35 -10.11 -7.16
N ARG A 151 21.37 -10.51 -7.97
CA ARG A 151 19.94 -10.31 -7.66
C ARG A 151 19.53 -10.92 -6.33
N GLY A 152 19.98 -12.12 -6.02
CA GLY A 152 19.74 -12.75 -4.72
C GLY A 152 20.23 -11.94 -3.52
N LYS A 153 21.42 -11.30 -3.61
CA LYS A 153 21.97 -10.47 -2.52
C LYS A 153 21.22 -9.15 -2.37
N VAL A 154 20.90 -8.50 -3.49
CA VAL A 154 20.11 -7.26 -3.48
C VAL A 154 18.72 -7.52 -2.91
N LEU A 155 18.06 -8.61 -3.31
CA LEU A 155 16.76 -8.97 -2.75
C LEU A 155 16.82 -9.31 -1.26
N ALA A 156 17.82 -10.05 -0.80
CA ALA A 156 17.99 -10.33 0.63
C ALA A 156 18.23 -9.05 1.45
N LYS A 157 18.96 -8.09 0.88
CA LYS A 157 19.18 -6.76 1.46
C LYS A 157 17.88 -5.95 1.53
N GLU A 158 17.14 -5.84 0.43
CA GLU A 158 15.87 -5.10 0.40
C GLU A 158 14.80 -5.78 1.27
N TRP A 159 14.85 -7.12 1.40
CA TRP A 159 14.04 -7.86 2.37
C TRP A 159 14.37 -7.49 3.81
N ALA A 160 15.65 -7.28 4.14
CA ALA A 160 16.05 -6.81 5.46
C ALA A 160 15.49 -5.41 5.75
N HIS A 161 15.57 -4.47 4.78
CA HIS A 161 14.90 -3.17 4.89
C HIS A 161 13.39 -3.32 5.12
N LEU A 162 12.73 -4.19 4.35
CA LEU A 162 11.29 -4.38 4.39
C LEU A 162 10.82 -5.02 5.69
N ARG A 163 11.44 -6.13 6.09
CA ARG A 163 10.91 -6.99 7.16
C ARG A 163 11.38 -6.58 8.54
N TRP A 164 12.64 -6.17 8.68
CA TRP A 164 13.28 -5.93 9.98
C TRP A 164 13.55 -4.46 10.28
N GLY A 165 13.27 -3.55 9.33
CA GLY A 165 13.41 -2.12 9.57
C GLY A 165 14.86 -1.67 9.81
N VAL A 166 15.83 -2.35 9.18
CA VAL A 166 17.26 -1.98 9.24
C VAL A 166 17.60 -0.98 8.14
N PHE A 167 18.82 -0.43 8.14
CA PHE A 167 19.26 0.58 7.18
C PHE A 167 20.65 0.29 6.63
N GLU A 168 21.00 1.01 5.56
CA GLU A 168 22.32 1.00 4.95
C GLU A 168 23.44 1.29 5.97
N GLU A 169 24.49 0.49 5.90
CA GLU A 169 25.72 0.64 6.68
C GLU A 169 26.82 1.33 5.86
N ILE A 170 26.44 2.06 4.80
CA ILE A 170 27.32 2.90 3.98
C ILE A 170 26.89 4.37 4.04
N GLY A 171 27.82 5.29 3.76
CA GLY A 171 27.52 6.71 3.60
C GLY A 171 26.97 7.09 2.21
N TYR A 172 26.52 8.33 2.07
CA TYR A 172 25.93 8.90 0.87
C TYR A 172 26.81 10.00 0.25
N PRO A 173 26.81 10.13 -1.09
CA PRO A 173 27.38 11.28 -1.78
C PRO A 173 26.80 12.60 -1.29
N ASP A 174 27.63 13.62 -1.12
CA ASP A 174 27.22 14.99 -0.75
C ASP A 174 26.47 15.13 0.58
N ASP A 175 26.44 14.09 1.41
CA ASP A 175 25.83 14.13 2.74
C ASP A 175 26.91 14.34 3.81
N LEU A 176 26.91 15.50 4.46
CA LEU A 176 27.89 15.80 5.51
C LEU A 176 27.59 15.07 6.83
N ASN A 177 26.35 14.67 7.06
CA ASN A 177 25.95 13.93 8.26
C ASN A 177 26.17 12.43 8.08
N LEU A 178 26.02 11.94 6.85
CA LEU A 178 26.19 10.54 6.47
C LEU A 178 27.25 10.40 5.36
N PRO A 179 28.50 10.84 5.57
CA PRO A 179 29.49 10.91 4.51
C PRO A 179 30.00 9.53 4.10
N LEU A 180 30.45 9.37 2.85
CA LEU A 180 31.03 8.10 2.34
C LEU A 180 32.28 7.62 3.10
N PHE A 181 32.91 8.50 3.86
CA PHE A 181 34.11 8.24 4.64
C PHE A 181 34.19 9.28 5.77
N TYR A 182 34.94 8.97 6.81
CA TYR A 182 35.12 9.85 7.96
C TYR A 182 36.53 9.73 8.53
N LEU A 183 36.92 10.69 9.36
CA LEU A 183 38.21 10.69 10.04
C LEU A 183 38.04 10.14 11.44
N GLU A 184 38.70 9.02 11.72
CA GLU A 184 38.74 8.40 13.03
C GLU A 184 40.06 8.77 13.72
N GLN A 185 40.02 9.03 15.03
CA GLN A 185 41.24 9.27 15.80
C GLN A 185 41.81 7.93 16.28
N GLU A 186 42.97 7.57 15.78
CA GLU A 186 43.70 6.39 16.21
C GLU A 186 44.97 6.79 16.97
N ILE A 187 45.30 6.02 18.02
CA ILE A 187 46.57 6.17 18.74
C ILE A 187 47.59 5.28 18.05
N VAL A 188 48.51 5.90 17.30
CA VAL A 188 49.62 5.21 16.64
C VAL A 188 50.91 5.68 17.29
N ASN A 189 51.69 4.77 17.89
CA ASN A 189 52.96 5.07 18.55
C ASN A 189 52.87 6.21 19.60
N ASN A 190 51.87 6.17 20.49
CA ASN A 190 51.58 7.23 21.48
C ASN A 190 51.28 8.63 20.90
N THR A 191 50.94 8.71 19.61
CA THR A 191 50.48 9.96 18.97
C THR A 191 49.07 9.78 18.43
N VAL A 192 48.21 10.78 18.65
CA VAL A 192 46.87 10.81 18.06
C VAL A 192 47.02 11.19 16.58
N LYS A 193 46.64 10.27 15.70
CA LYS A 193 46.56 10.51 14.25
C LYS A 193 45.11 10.40 13.81
N LYS A 194 44.71 11.30 12.92
CA LYS A 194 43.45 11.15 12.19
C LYS A 194 43.68 10.22 11.01
N VAL A 195 42.90 9.16 10.91
CA VAL A 195 42.98 8.16 9.85
C VAL A 195 41.68 8.21 9.08
N LEU A 196 41.79 8.32 7.76
CA LEU A 196 40.63 8.28 6.86
C LEU A 196 40.10 6.85 6.75
N LYS A 197 38.82 6.67 7.08
CA LYS A 197 38.12 5.38 7.04
C LYS A 197 36.95 5.44 6.06
N PRO A 198 36.70 4.38 5.27
CA PRO A 198 35.43 4.25 4.58
C PRO A 198 34.30 4.15 5.62
N ASN A 199 33.18 4.81 5.35
CA ASN A 199 31.99 4.68 6.18
C ASN A 199 31.27 3.40 5.78
N THR A 200 31.64 2.30 6.41
CA THR A 200 31.16 0.95 6.11
C THR A 200 31.21 0.07 7.36
N CYS A 201 30.36 -0.94 7.43
CA CYS A 201 30.49 -2.03 8.38
C CYS A 201 31.00 -3.30 7.69
N THR A 202 32.13 -3.83 8.14
CA THR A 202 32.80 -5.01 7.56
C THR A 202 33.59 -5.76 8.62
N ASP A 203 33.62 -7.09 8.55
CA ASP A 203 34.32 -7.99 9.49
C ASP A 203 35.85 -7.86 9.46
N LYS A 204 36.37 -7.15 8.46
CA LYS A 204 37.79 -6.80 8.25
C LYS A 204 37.89 -5.45 7.60
N ILE A 205 38.95 -4.69 7.93
CA ILE A 205 39.25 -3.43 7.23
C ILE A 205 39.38 -3.70 5.73
N PRO A 206 38.53 -3.10 4.88
CA PRO A 206 38.57 -3.36 3.45
C PRO A 206 39.82 -2.72 2.83
N LEU A 207 40.56 -3.48 2.02
CA LEU A 207 41.61 -2.95 1.17
C LEU A 207 41.00 -2.39 -0.11
N GLY A 208 41.51 -1.28 -0.60
CA GLY A 208 40.95 -0.64 -1.78
C GLY A 208 41.67 0.64 -2.13
N SER A 209 41.04 1.42 -3.00
CA SER A 209 41.57 2.72 -3.42
C SER A 209 40.46 3.75 -3.46
N TRP A 210 40.80 4.98 -3.10
CA TRP A 210 39.95 6.15 -3.27
C TRP A 210 39.99 6.57 -4.75
N ARG A 211 38.84 6.47 -5.43
CA ARG A 211 38.69 6.80 -6.85
C ARG A 211 37.65 7.89 -7.06
N ASP A 212 37.98 8.82 -7.95
CA ASP A 212 37.02 9.78 -8.46
C ASP A 212 36.15 9.08 -9.52
N ILE A 213 34.85 8.94 -9.28
CA ILE A 213 33.96 8.19 -10.18
C ILE A 213 33.67 8.93 -11.49
N SER A 214 33.89 10.24 -11.54
CA SER A 214 33.65 11.05 -12.74
C SER A 214 34.81 10.93 -13.74
N THR A 215 36.05 10.86 -13.23
CA THR A 215 37.27 10.80 -14.05
C THR A 215 37.89 9.40 -14.13
N GLY A 216 37.54 8.51 -13.21
CA GLY A 216 38.21 7.22 -13.00
C GLY A 216 39.61 7.32 -12.38
N GLY A 217 40.05 8.55 -12.05
CA GLY A 217 41.38 8.84 -11.51
C GLY A 217 41.48 8.68 -9.99
N GLU A 218 42.58 9.20 -9.43
CA GLU A 218 42.70 9.35 -7.98
C GLU A 218 41.75 10.43 -7.48
N CYS A 219 41.21 10.23 -6.27
CA CYS A 219 40.42 11.27 -5.65
C CYS A 219 41.24 12.54 -5.43
N HIS A 220 40.63 13.68 -5.72
CA HIS A 220 41.14 14.97 -5.29
C HIS A 220 40.73 15.23 -3.84
N PHE A 221 41.65 15.74 -3.03
CA PHE A 221 41.41 16.07 -1.62
C PHE A 221 41.71 17.55 -1.38
N ALA A 222 40.79 18.25 -0.71
CA ALA A 222 41.00 19.57 -0.14
C ALA A 222 41.42 19.40 1.33
N GLY A 223 42.73 19.23 1.56
CA GLY A 223 43.24 18.82 2.87
C GLY A 223 42.92 17.35 3.16
N GLU A 224 42.25 17.06 4.28
CA GLU A 224 41.79 15.71 4.64
C GLU A 224 40.37 15.41 4.14
N ILE A 225 39.74 16.34 3.40
CA ILE A 225 38.37 16.21 2.89
C ILE A 225 38.44 15.83 1.41
N PRO A 226 37.97 14.63 1.02
CA PRO A 226 37.87 14.21 -0.38
C PRO A 226 36.81 15.01 -1.14
N GLY A 227 37.01 15.16 -2.44
CA GLY A 227 36.05 15.78 -3.33
C GLY A 227 34.74 15.00 -3.41
N ARG A 228 33.70 15.71 -3.84
CA ARG A 228 32.32 15.22 -4.03
C ARG A 228 32.22 13.88 -4.77
N ASP A 229 33.04 13.67 -5.80
CA ASP A 229 33.00 12.46 -6.64
C ASP A 229 33.92 11.34 -6.13
N CYS A 230 34.57 11.51 -4.97
CA CYS A 230 35.41 10.50 -4.40
C CYS A 230 34.61 9.35 -3.78
N ARG A 231 34.94 8.11 -4.16
CA ARG A 231 34.39 6.88 -3.56
C ARG A 231 35.52 5.95 -3.14
N PHE A 232 35.31 5.20 -2.06
CA PHE A 232 36.15 4.05 -1.75
C PHE A 232 35.74 2.87 -2.61
N VAL A 233 36.67 2.31 -3.39
CA VAL A 233 36.43 1.12 -4.20
C VAL A 233 37.21 -0.05 -3.59
N PRO A 234 36.52 -1.01 -2.94
CA PRO A 234 37.15 -2.21 -2.41
C PRO A 234 37.81 -3.03 -3.53
N LYS A 235 38.99 -3.59 -3.26
CA LYS A 235 39.64 -4.53 -4.16
C LYS A 235 38.83 -5.83 -4.25
N THR A 236 38.71 -6.39 -5.45
CA THR A 236 38.05 -7.70 -5.64
C THR A 236 38.89 -8.86 -5.08
N GLY A 237 38.25 -9.99 -4.78
CA GLY A 237 38.92 -11.21 -4.29
C GLY A 237 39.34 -11.18 -2.81
N GLN A 238 38.92 -10.17 -2.05
CA GLN A 238 39.15 -10.11 -0.60
C GLN A 238 38.20 -11.03 0.15
N ASN A 239 38.66 -11.63 1.24
CA ASN A 239 37.85 -12.49 2.11
C ASN A 239 37.08 -11.65 3.16
N ILE A 240 36.30 -10.68 2.70
CA ILE A 240 35.37 -9.87 3.52
C ILE A 240 34.00 -10.55 3.44
N ILE A 241 33.39 -10.82 4.59
CA ILE A 241 32.17 -11.62 4.74
C ILE A 241 30.96 -10.73 5.08
N THR A 242 31.16 -9.61 5.78
CA THR A 242 30.11 -8.62 6.06
C THR A 242 30.47 -7.27 5.42
N SER A 243 29.51 -6.38 5.15
CA SER A 243 28.07 -6.50 5.37
C SER A 243 27.27 -6.45 4.07
N LEU A 244 26.19 -7.25 4.00
CA LEU A 244 25.17 -7.13 2.95
C LEU A 244 24.53 -5.73 2.90
N MET A 245 24.60 -4.94 3.97
CA MET A 245 24.10 -3.55 4.01
C MET A 245 25.13 -2.52 3.56
N ALA A 246 26.27 -2.94 3.02
CA ALA A 246 27.30 -2.03 2.52
C ALA A 246 27.88 -2.46 1.16
N TYR A 247 28.40 -3.69 1.06
CA TYR A 247 29.09 -4.18 -0.13
C TYR A 247 28.45 -5.45 -0.70
N GLN A 248 27.13 -5.48 -0.84
CA GLN A 248 26.38 -6.65 -1.32
C GLN A 248 26.84 -7.16 -2.69
N TYR A 249 27.48 -6.31 -3.51
CA TYR A 249 28.00 -6.69 -4.82
C TYR A 249 29.29 -7.53 -4.76
N MET A 250 29.98 -7.63 -3.62
CA MET A 250 31.21 -8.42 -3.48
C MET A 250 30.91 -9.90 -3.27
N ASP A 251 31.62 -10.81 -3.97
CA ASP A 251 31.34 -12.25 -3.97
C ASP A 251 31.33 -12.90 -2.58
N ASN A 252 32.31 -12.54 -1.73
CA ASN A 252 32.47 -13.15 -0.40
C ASN A 252 31.54 -12.57 0.67
N VAL A 253 30.90 -11.41 0.41
CA VAL A 253 29.97 -10.79 1.35
C VAL A 253 28.67 -11.60 1.38
N LYS A 254 28.37 -12.22 2.51
CA LYS A 254 27.24 -13.17 2.67
C LYS A 254 26.51 -13.01 4.00
N GLU A 255 27.00 -12.16 4.90
CA GLU A 255 26.44 -11.97 6.23
C GLU A 255 26.14 -10.50 6.51
N PHE A 256 25.30 -10.25 7.51
CA PHE A 256 25.05 -8.91 8.06
C PHE A 256 26.09 -8.56 9.13
N CYS A 257 26.38 -7.27 9.29
CA CYS A 257 27.30 -6.83 10.33
C CYS A 257 26.76 -7.19 11.72
N ASN A 258 27.68 -7.60 12.61
CA ASN A 258 27.36 -8.08 13.94
C ASN A 258 28.40 -7.61 14.97
N ASN A 259 28.09 -7.80 16.26
CA ASN A 259 28.95 -7.36 17.36
C ASN A 259 29.95 -8.44 17.84
N ILE A 260 30.05 -9.58 17.15
CA ILE A 260 30.77 -10.78 17.63
C ILE A 260 31.98 -11.19 16.76
N SER A 261 32.27 -10.44 15.70
CA SER A 261 33.36 -10.75 14.77
C SER A 261 34.70 -10.11 15.19
N LEU A 262 35.80 -10.55 14.57
CA LEU A 262 37.18 -10.06 14.83
C LEU A 262 37.33 -8.54 14.64
N HIS A 263 36.43 -7.91 13.90
CA HIS A 263 36.20 -6.47 13.90
C HIS A 263 34.76 -6.26 14.34
N ALA A 264 34.56 -5.87 15.59
CA ALA A 264 33.24 -5.57 16.13
C ALA A 264 32.60 -4.43 15.34
N HIS A 265 31.26 -4.42 15.35
CA HIS A 265 30.46 -3.33 14.83
C HIS A 265 30.98 -1.97 15.32
N ASN A 266 31.14 -1.01 14.41
CA ASN A 266 31.54 0.33 14.76
C ASN A 266 30.28 1.19 14.95
N ASP A 267 29.87 1.35 16.20
CA ASP A 267 28.67 2.07 16.63
C ASP A 267 28.77 3.60 16.47
N ILE A 268 29.98 4.15 16.31
CA ILE A 268 30.23 5.59 16.11
C ILE A 268 30.38 5.98 14.63
N ALA A 269 30.42 5.02 13.70
CA ALA A 269 30.49 5.32 12.27
C ALA A 269 29.23 6.10 11.82
N PRO A 270 29.36 7.19 11.04
CA PRO A 270 28.25 8.07 10.71
C PRO A 270 27.39 7.51 9.56
N ASN A 271 26.82 6.33 9.71
CA ASN A 271 25.91 5.70 8.75
C ASN A 271 24.46 5.73 9.24
N ARG A 272 23.53 5.44 8.33
CA ARG A 272 22.08 5.54 8.61
C ARG A 272 21.64 4.52 9.65
N GLN A 273 22.18 3.31 9.60
CA GLN A 273 21.94 2.27 10.61
C GLN A 273 22.25 2.78 12.02
N ASN A 274 23.46 3.26 12.27
CA ASN A 274 23.85 3.78 13.60
C ASN A 274 23.00 4.97 14.03
N LEU A 275 22.74 5.90 13.10
CA LEU A 275 21.95 7.09 13.39
C LEU A 275 20.51 6.77 13.81
N LEU A 276 19.85 5.85 13.11
CA LEU A 276 18.43 5.55 13.33
C LEU A 276 18.20 4.41 14.34
N CYS A 277 19.17 3.52 14.51
CA CYS A 277 19.10 2.37 15.41
C CYS A 277 19.91 2.54 16.71
N ASN A 278 20.24 3.78 17.11
CA ASN A 278 21.00 4.08 18.33
C ASN A 278 22.33 3.30 18.42
N GLY A 279 23.05 3.17 17.30
CA GLY A 279 24.33 2.47 17.23
C GLY A 279 24.26 0.94 17.16
N LEU A 280 23.06 0.35 17.17
CA LEU A 280 22.91 -1.12 17.05
C LEU A 280 23.32 -1.62 15.66
N SER A 281 24.04 -2.75 15.64
CA SER A 281 24.33 -3.46 14.40
C SER A 281 23.06 -4.00 13.75
N VAL A 282 23.11 -4.24 12.44
CA VAL A 282 22.01 -4.85 11.70
C VAL A 282 21.60 -6.20 12.32
N TRP A 283 22.58 -7.02 12.74
CA TRP A 283 22.29 -8.30 13.40
C TRP A 283 21.56 -8.15 14.73
N GLU A 284 21.89 -7.16 15.56
CA GLU A 284 21.23 -6.94 16.86
C GLU A 284 19.75 -6.55 16.67
N VAL A 285 19.45 -5.72 15.67
CA VAL A 285 18.06 -5.36 15.33
C VAL A 285 17.30 -6.59 14.83
N MET A 286 17.91 -7.38 13.95
CA MET A 286 17.33 -8.62 13.44
C MET A 286 17.04 -9.63 14.55
N GLU A 287 17.99 -9.88 15.45
CA GLU A 287 17.86 -10.87 16.52
C GLU A 287 16.76 -10.52 17.53
N ALA A 288 16.46 -9.23 17.70
CA ALA A 288 15.35 -8.77 18.53
C ALA A 288 13.97 -8.93 17.86
N HIS A 289 13.91 -9.12 16.54
CA HIS A 289 12.66 -9.23 15.78
C HIS A 289 11.91 -10.53 16.09
N SER A 290 10.58 -10.50 16.03
CA SER A 290 9.73 -11.68 16.33
C SER A 290 9.99 -12.86 15.40
N ASP A 291 10.45 -12.63 14.17
CA ASP A 291 10.83 -13.70 13.23
C ASP A 291 12.00 -14.57 13.72
N PHE A 292 12.78 -14.09 14.69
CA PHE A 292 13.89 -14.83 15.30
C PHE A 292 13.48 -15.54 16.59
N GLN A 293 12.23 -15.39 17.02
CA GLN A 293 11.66 -16.10 18.15
C GLN A 293 11.18 -17.50 17.69
N ASP A 294 11.30 -18.50 18.56
CA ASP A 294 10.80 -19.87 18.34
C ASP A 294 11.31 -20.59 17.07
N LEU A 295 12.52 -20.23 16.61
CA LEU A 295 13.17 -20.91 15.50
C LEU A 295 13.71 -22.29 15.90
N SER A 296 13.52 -23.27 15.03
CA SER A 296 14.06 -24.62 15.19
C SER A 296 15.53 -24.70 14.76
N GLU A 297 16.28 -25.65 15.29
CA GLU A 297 17.60 -25.97 14.73
C GLU A 297 17.44 -26.45 13.28
N ALA A 298 18.24 -25.89 12.37
CA ALA A 298 18.15 -26.24 10.96
C ALA A 298 18.57 -27.69 10.72
N SER A 299 17.76 -28.43 9.96
CA SER A 299 18.13 -29.77 9.50
C SER A 299 19.18 -29.69 8.40
N HIS A 300 20.21 -30.53 8.46
CA HIS A 300 21.25 -30.63 7.42
C HIS A 300 20.72 -30.98 6.02
N ASN A 301 19.48 -31.48 5.89
CA ASN A 301 18.85 -31.85 4.61
C ASN A 301 17.71 -30.89 4.19
N MET A 302 17.64 -29.70 4.77
CA MET A 302 16.57 -28.74 4.48
C MET A 302 16.74 -28.12 3.09
N THR A 303 15.69 -28.15 2.26
CA THR A 303 15.65 -27.41 1.00
C THR A 303 15.24 -25.96 1.26
N VAL A 304 16.01 -25.02 0.72
CA VAL A 304 15.71 -23.58 0.76
C VAL A 304 15.10 -23.05 -0.54
N ILE A 305 14.80 -23.94 -1.49
CA ILE A 305 14.12 -23.58 -2.73
C ILE A 305 12.65 -23.30 -2.43
N PRO A 306 12.13 -22.08 -2.71
CA PRO A 306 10.75 -21.74 -2.42
C PRO A 306 9.78 -22.54 -3.30
N ARG A 307 8.61 -22.86 -2.74
CA ARG A 307 7.46 -23.28 -3.56
C ARG A 307 6.86 -22.05 -4.21
N PHE A 308 6.67 -22.10 -5.52
CA PHE A 308 6.03 -21.03 -6.27
C PHE A 308 4.60 -21.39 -6.66
N THR A 309 3.69 -20.42 -6.57
CA THR A 309 2.33 -20.53 -7.13
C THR A 309 2.02 -19.24 -7.88
N VAL A 310 1.72 -19.35 -9.17
CA VAL A 310 1.30 -18.23 -10.01
C VAL A 310 -0.21 -18.08 -9.88
N VAL A 311 -0.66 -16.96 -9.32
CA VAL A 311 -2.08 -16.66 -9.13
C VAL A 311 -2.49 -15.45 -9.95
N ARG A 312 -3.69 -15.43 -10.50
CA ARG A 312 -4.21 -14.28 -11.25
C ARG A 312 -5.19 -13.46 -10.40
N GLU A 313 -5.06 -12.14 -10.46
CA GLU A 313 -6.06 -11.24 -9.90
C GLU A 313 -7.46 -11.50 -10.46
N GLU A 314 -8.48 -11.23 -9.65
CA GLU A 314 -9.88 -11.40 -10.03
C GLU A 314 -10.68 -10.16 -9.65
N VAL A 315 -11.66 -9.82 -10.47
CA VAL A 315 -12.55 -8.68 -10.22
C VAL A 315 -13.30 -8.89 -8.91
N ALA A 316 -13.38 -7.85 -8.08
CA ALA A 316 -14.05 -8.00 -6.79
C ALA A 316 -15.56 -8.20 -6.96
N SER A 317 -16.13 -9.10 -6.15
CA SER A 317 -17.57 -9.23 -5.96
C SER A 317 -17.95 -8.53 -4.66
N PHE A 318 -18.75 -7.47 -4.78
CA PHE A 318 -19.21 -6.66 -3.66
C PHE A 318 -20.59 -7.09 -3.19
N VAL A 319 -20.82 -7.04 -1.88
CA VAL A 319 -22.16 -7.04 -1.29
C VAL A 319 -22.30 -5.87 -0.36
N ILE A 320 -23.26 -5.00 -0.64
CA ILE A 320 -23.66 -3.91 0.24
C ILE A 320 -24.63 -4.49 1.27
N VAL A 321 -24.31 -4.34 2.55
CA VAL A 321 -25.10 -4.86 3.68
C VAL A 321 -25.67 -3.68 4.47
N LEU A 322 -26.98 -3.47 4.36
CA LEU A 322 -27.69 -2.28 4.84
C LEU A 322 -28.49 -2.55 6.11
N ASP A 323 -28.28 -1.70 7.11
CA ASP A 323 -29.03 -1.69 8.37
C ASP A 323 -30.38 -0.97 8.23
N TYR A 324 -31.48 -1.72 8.35
CA TYR A 324 -32.86 -1.24 8.38
C TYR A 324 -33.46 -1.28 9.80
N SER A 325 -32.63 -1.11 10.83
CA SER A 325 -33.10 -0.93 12.20
C SER A 325 -33.75 0.45 12.41
N GLN A 326 -34.57 0.55 13.45
CA GLN A 326 -35.25 1.80 13.80
C GLN A 326 -34.27 2.92 14.21
N SER A 327 -33.11 2.58 14.79
CA SER A 327 -32.10 3.56 15.22
C SER A 327 -31.51 4.33 14.04
N MET A 328 -31.51 3.74 12.84
CA MET A 328 -31.10 4.39 11.58
C MET A 328 -32.05 5.51 11.10
N THR A 329 -33.20 5.73 11.76
CA THR A 329 -34.02 6.95 11.54
C THR A 329 -33.40 8.20 12.16
N THR A 330 -32.56 8.03 13.18
CA THR A 330 -31.86 9.14 13.85
C THR A 330 -31.04 9.90 12.83
N ALA A 331 -31.09 11.24 12.86
CA ALA A 331 -30.34 12.11 11.96
C ALA A 331 -30.45 11.75 10.46
N ASN A 332 -31.53 11.08 10.03
CA ASN A 332 -31.73 10.64 8.66
C ASN A 332 -30.62 9.70 8.12
N ARG A 333 -29.97 8.89 8.99
CA ARG A 333 -28.87 7.99 8.61
C ARG A 333 -29.25 7.05 7.48
N ILE A 334 -30.41 6.38 7.56
CA ILE A 334 -30.85 5.42 6.54
C ILE A 334 -30.92 6.03 5.15
N PHE A 335 -31.46 7.25 5.04
CA PHE A 335 -31.55 7.95 3.76
C PHE A 335 -30.17 8.34 3.22
N ARG A 336 -29.27 8.84 4.07
CA ARG A 336 -27.89 9.18 3.68
C ARG A 336 -27.13 7.96 3.19
N LEU A 337 -27.26 6.84 3.91
CA LEU A 337 -26.70 5.55 3.56
C LEU A 337 -27.23 5.07 2.20
N GLN A 338 -28.55 5.11 1.98
CA GLN A 338 -29.15 4.65 0.72
C GLN A 338 -28.66 5.50 -0.45
N LYS A 339 -28.59 6.82 -0.26
CA LYS A 339 -28.10 7.77 -1.26
C LYS A 339 -26.62 7.50 -1.62
N SER A 340 -25.76 7.30 -0.62
CA SER A 340 -24.32 7.04 -0.83
C SER A 340 -24.11 5.69 -1.55
N ALA A 341 -24.86 4.66 -1.14
CA ALA A 341 -24.82 3.35 -1.80
C ALA A 341 -25.30 3.43 -3.26
N GLN A 342 -26.38 4.17 -3.53
CA GLN A 342 -26.88 4.40 -4.89
C GLN A 342 -25.86 5.16 -5.74
N ARG A 343 -25.26 6.22 -5.20
CA ARG A 343 -24.21 7.01 -5.87
C ARG A 343 -23.03 6.13 -6.26
N TRP A 344 -22.53 5.33 -5.32
CA TRP A 344 -21.42 4.42 -5.56
C TRP A 344 -21.73 3.40 -6.66
N ILE A 345 -22.94 2.81 -6.68
CA ILE A 345 -23.40 1.90 -7.74
C ILE A 345 -23.49 2.61 -9.11
N LEU A 346 -24.03 3.83 -9.13
CA LEU A 346 -24.30 4.58 -10.36
C LEU A 346 -23.04 5.16 -11.00
N HIS A 347 -22.06 5.57 -10.20
CA HIS A 347 -20.96 6.41 -10.70
C HIS A 347 -19.56 5.85 -10.44
N GLU A 348 -19.35 5.11 -9.34
CA GLU A 348 -17.98 4.86 -8.86
C GLU A 348 -17.49 3.42 -9.10
N VAL A 349 -18.33 2.42 -8.84
CA VAL A 349 -17.92 1.02 -9.00
C VAL A 349 -17.60 0.70 -10.47
N ALA A 350 -16.46 0.04 -10.72
CA ALA A 350 -15.97 -0.21 -12.07
C ALA A 350 -16.87 -1.18 -12.86
N GLN A 351 -16.99 -0.95 -14.18
CA GLN A 351 -17.64 -1.88 -15.10
C GLN A 351 -16.94 -3.27 -15.05
N GLY A 352 -17.71 -4.34 -15.15
CA GLY A 352 -17.28 -5.73 -14.96
C GLY A 352 -17.30 -6.20 -13.50
N SER A 353 -17.45 -5.28 -12.53
CA SER A 353 -17.65 -5.65 -11.12
C SER A 353 -19.02 -6.29 -10.90
N PHE A 354 -19.12 -7.14 -9.88
CA PHE A 354 -20.38 -7.72 -9.46
C PHE A 354 -20.83 -7.09 -8.14
N VAL A 355 -22.10 -6.72 -8.06
CA VAL A 355 -22.69 -6.11 -6.87
C VAL A 355 -23.96 -6.85 -6.48
N GLY A 356 -24.09 -7.15 -5.19
CA GLY A 356 -25.31 -7.67 -4.57
C GLY A 356 -25.71 -6.80 -3.39
N ILE A 357 -26.96 -6.92 -2.95
CA ILE A 357 -27.51 -6.08 -1.88
C ILE A 357 -28.25 -6.96 -0.87
N VAL A 358 -27.87 -6.82 0.39
CA VAL A 358 -28.49 -7.50 1.53
C VAL A 358 -28.97 -6.43 2.51
N GLY A 359 -30.22 -6.52 2.92
CA GLY A 359 -30.73 -5.75 4.04
C GLY A 359 -30.77 -6.60 5.31
N PHE A 360 -30.67 -5.98 6.47
CA PHE A 360 -30.96 -6.64 7.73
C PHE A 360 -31.70 -5.73 8.70
N SER A 361 -32.49 -6.36 9.57
CA SER A 361 -33.00 -5.76 10.79
C SER A 361 -33.05 -6.86 11.86
N GLY A 362 -34.22 -7.37 12.24
CA GLY A 362 -34.32 -8.55 13.10
C GLY A 362 -33.89 -9.85 12.41
N THR A 363 -33.88 -9.86 11.08
CA THR A 363 -33.39 -10.94 10.22
C THR A 363 -32.67 -10.34 9.00
N GLY A 364 -31.88 -11.15 8.28
CA GLY A 364 -31.27 -10.75 7.02
C GLY A 364 -32.12 -11.17 5.82
N PHE A 365 -32.16 -10.34 4.77
CA PHE A 365 -32.88 -10.60 3.53
C PHE A 365 -32.09 -10.12 2.30
N ILE A 366 -32.22 -10.84 1.18
CA ILE A 366 -31.55 -10.49 -0.07
C ILE A 366 -32.45 -9.52 -0.82
N MET A 367 -31.96 -8.32 -1.09
CA MET A 367 -32.64 -7.32 -1.92
C MET A 367 -32.30 -7.53 -3.39
N GLU A 368 -31.01 -7.80 -3.68
CA GLU A 368 -30.53 -8.11 -5.02
C GLU A 368 -29.42 -9.17 -4.97
N ARG A 369 -29.44 -10.11 -5.90
CA ARG A 369 -28.34 -11.08 -6.04
C ARG A 369 -27.17 -10.44 -6.78
N LEU A 370 -26.03 -11.13 -6.86
CA LEU A 370 -24.89 -10.60 -7.60
C LEU A 370 -25.26 -10.35 -9.07
N LEU A 371 -25.24 -9.09 -9.47
CA LEU A 371 -25.40 -8.63 -10.84
C LEU A 371 -24.09 -8.00 -11.33
N GLU A 372 -23.69 -8.35 -12.54
CA GLU A 372 -22.54 -7.74 -13.20
C GLU A 372 -22.89 -6.35 -13.73
N ILE A 373 -22.01 -5.38 -13.48
CA ILE A 373 -22.14 -4.02 -14.00
C ILE A 373 -21.61 -4.00 -15.41
N THR A 374 -22.51 -4.11 -16.39
CA THR A 374 -22.16 -4.18 -17.82
C THR A 374 -22.44 -2.89 -18.56
N ASN A 375 -23.34 -2.05 -18.04
CA ASN A 375 -23.80 -0.78 -18.63
C ASN A 375 -24.67 0.01 -17.62
N ASP A 376 -25.12 1.20 -18.02
CA ASP A 376 -25.96 2.08 -17.19
C ASP A 376 -27.29 1.43 -16.76
N ASN A 377 -27.88 0.55 -17.58
CA ASN A 377 -29.13 -0.15 -17.19
C ASN A 377 -28.89 -1.09 -16.01
N SER A 378 -27.76 -1.82 -16.00
CA SER A 378 -27.42 -2.68 -14.86
C SER A 378 -27.17 -1.87 -13.59
N ARG A 379 -26.57 -0.67 -13.70
CA ARG A 379 -26.37 0.25 -12.57
C ARG A 379 -27.70 0.77 -12.04
N GLN A 380 -28.57 1.27 -12.92
CA GLN A 380 -29.89 1.78 -12.56
C GLN A 380 -30.74 0.70 -11.89
N HIS A 381 -30.70 -0.53 -12.39
CA HIS A 381 -31.42 -1.65 -11.78
C HIS A 381 -30.93 -1.93 -10.36
N LEU A 382 -29.61 -2.07 -10.15
CA LEU A 382 -29.02 -2.27 -8.83
C LEU A 382 -29.35 -1.13 -7.86
N ALA A 383 -29.21 0.12 -8.30
CA ALA A 383 -29.52 1.29 -7.48
C ALA A 383 -31.01 1.34 -7.10
N ALA A 384 -31.90 0.94 -8.02
CA ALA A 384 -33.34 0.85 -7.76
C ALA A 384 -33.73 -0.31 -6.83
N SER A 385 -32.91 -1.35 -6.72
CA SER A 385 -33.11 -2.44 -5.75
C SER A 385 -32.86 -2.01 -4.30
N ILE A 386 -32.21 -0.85 -4.07
CA ILE A 386 -32.13 -0.22 -2.74
C ILE A 386 -33.47 0.49 -2.45
N VAL A 387 -34.43 -0.27 -1.93
CA VAL A 387 -35.77 0.22 -1.59
C VAL A 387 -35.91 0.58 -0.11
N ASN A 388 -36.95 1.34 0.22
CA ASN A 388 -37.36 1.53 1.61
C ASN A 388 -38.01 0.26 2.15
N GLU A 389 -37.59 -0.16 3.34
CA GLU A 389 -38.13 -1.32 4.04
C GLU A 389 -38.80 -0.92 5.35
N THR A 390 -39.60 -1.84 5.90
CA THR A 390 -40.20 -1.63 7.23
C THR A 390 -39.11 -1.75 8.30
N LEU A 391 -38.87 -0.64 9.00
CA LEU A 391 -37.87 -0.61 10.06
C LEU A 391 -38.32 -1.43 11.27
N SER A 392 -37.36 -2.10 11.91
CA SER A 392 -37.60 -2.95 13.09
C SER A 392 -36.74 -2.52 14.27
N THR A 393 -37.22 -2.77 15.49
CA THR A 393 -36.41 -2.62 16.72
C THR A 393 -35.38 -3.73 16.88
N GLY A 394 -35.55 -4.84 16.16
CA GLY A 394 -34.60 -5.93 16.14
C GLY A 394 -33.40 -5.62 15.26
N ILE A 395 -32.20 -5.90 15.75
CA ILE A 395 -30.94 -5.64 15.05
C ILE A 395 -30.05 -6.88 15.13
N CYS A 396 -29.88 -7.55 14.00
CA CYS A 396 -29.11 -8.78 13.81
C CYS A 396 -28.07 -8.57 12.70
N ILE A 397 -26.94 -7.94 13.04
CA ILE A 397 -25.85 -7.69 12.08
C ILE A 397 -25.29 -9.01 11.54
N GLY A 398 -25.15 -10.02 12.41
CA GLY A 398 -24.68 -11.35 12.01
C GLY A 398 -25.62 -12.05 11.02
N CYS A 399 -26.93 -11.75 11.03
CA CYS A 399 -27.86 -12.25 10.02
C CYS A 399 -27.52 -11.71 8.61
N GLY A 400 -27.23 -10.40 8.52
CA GLY A 400 -26.82 -9.77 7.27
C GLY A 400 -25.48 -10.31 6.75
N LEU A 401 -24.47 -10.37 7.63
CA LEU A 401 -23.15 -10.90 7.31
C LEU A 401 -23.19 -12.35 6.83
N ARG A 402 -23.87 -13.24 7.57
CA ARG A 402 -24.01 -14.65 7.19
C ARG A 402 -24.69 -14.80 5.83
N LYS A 403 -25.77 -14.06 5.58
CA LYS A 403 -26.50 -14.13 4.30
C LYS A 403 -25.64 -13.62 3.14
N ALA A 404 -24.90 -12.53 3.33
CA ALA A 404 -23.94 -12.03 2.34
C ALA A 404 -22.87 -13.09 1.99
N VAL A 405 -22.24 -13.71 3.00
CA VAL A 405 -21.16 -14.68 2.80
C VAL A 405 -21.67 -16.00 2.20
N THR A 406 -22.75 -16.56 2.74
CA THR A 406 -23.18 -17.93 2.44
C THR A 406 -24.14 -18.05 1.26
N GLU A 407 -24.91 -17.01 0.96
CA GLU A 407 -25.96 -17.06 -0.07
C GLU A 407 -25.71 -16.15 -1.28
N VAL A 408 -24.93 -15.08 -1.11
CA VAL A 408 -24.67 -14.10 -2.18
C VAL A 408 -23.24 -14.23 -2.72
N LEU A 409 -22.23 -14.28 -1.86
CA LEU A 409 -20.82 -14.37 -2.23
C LEU A 409 -20.27 -15.80 -2.33
N ASN A 410 -21.13 -16.81 -2.17
CA ASN A 410 -20.70 -18.20 -2.20
C ASN A 410 -20.06 -18.58 -3.55
N GLY A 411 -18.90 -19.24 -3.50
CA GLY A 411 -18.14 -19.62 -4.69
C GLY A 411 -17.45 -18.47 -5.43
N ARG A 412 -17.55 -17.23 -4.95
CA ARG A 412 -16.87 -16.07 -5.55
C ARG A 412 -15.46 -15.90 -4.99
N HIS A 413 -14.58 -15.36 -5.82
CA HIS A 413 -13.25 -14.90 -5.44
C HIS A 413 -13.28 -13.38 -5.24
N ASN A 414 -12.25 -12.84 -4.58
CA ASN A 414 -12.13 -11.43 -4.23
C ASN A 414 -13.43 -10.81 -3.66
N LYS A 415 -13.86 -11.34 -2.51
CA LYS A 415 -15.14 -10.99 -1.89
C LYS A 415 -15.00 -9.79 -0.97
N VAL A 416 -15.87 -8.81 -1.13
CA VAL A 416 -15.90 -7.59 -0.31
C VAL A 416 -17.33 -7.33 0.17
N ILE A 417 -17.50 -7.15 1.46
CA ILE A 417 -18.73 -6.66 2.06
C ILE A 417 -18.53 -5.19 2.41
N ILE A 418 -19.50 -4.34 2.08
CA ILE A 418 -19.61 -2.98 2.60
C ILE A 418 -20.75 -3.01 3.62
N LEU A 419 -20.40 -3.09 4.91
CA LEU A 419 -21.35 -3.16 6.01
C LEU A 419 -21.59 -1.77 6.56
N ILE A 420 -22.84 -1.32 6.54
CA ILE A 420 -23.22 -0.02 7.11
C ILE A 420 -24.21 -0.24 8.24
N SER A 421 -23.89 0.24 9.43
CA SER A 421 -24.70 0.07 10.65
C SER A 421 -24.32 1.12 11.69
N ASP A 422 -25.20 1.37 12.66
CA ASP A 422 -24.85 2.10 13.89
C ASP A 422 -24.37 1.17 15.02
N GLY A 423 -24.06 -0.08 14.70
CA GLY A 423 -23.28 -1.00 15.52
C GLY A 423 -24.01 -1.58 16.74
N GLU A 424 -25.27 -1.22 16.96
CA GLU A 424 -26.09 -1.81 18.01
C GLU A 424 -26.68 -3.14 17.52
N GLU A 425 -26.40 -4.25 18.21
CA GLU A 425 -27.01 -5.55 17.92
C GLU A 425 -27.74 -6.08 19.17
N ASN A 426 -28.96 -6.59 18.99
CA ASN A 426 -29.80 -7.07 20.10
C ASN A 426 -30.48 -8.41 19.80
N ILE A 427 -30.27 -8.98 18.61
CA ILE A 427 -30.76 -10.28 18.19
C ILE A 427 -29.60 -11.12 17.63
N PRO A 428 -29.43 -12.37 18.09
CA PRO A 428 -28.41 -13.27 17.56
C PRO A 428 -28.78 -13.83 16.17
N PRO A 429 -27.80 -14.27 15.37
CA PRO A 429 -26.37 -14.27 15.67
C PRO A 429 -25.76 -12.87 15.67
N TYR A 430 -24.89 -12.62 16.64
CA TYR A 430 -24.10 -11.40 16.76
C TYR A 430 -22.87 -11.43 15.83
N ILE A 431 -22.18 -10.30 15.68
CA ILE A 431 -20.89 -10.23 14.94
C ILE A 431 -19.91 -11.29 15.45
N ASP A 432 -19.79 -11.42 16.78
CA ASP A 432 -18.88 -12.38 17.43
C ASP A 432 -19.23 -13.83 17.09
N ASP A 433 -20.52 -14.14 16.92
CA ASP A 433 -21.00 -15.48 16.58
C ASP A 433 -20.68 -15.88 15.12
N VAL A 434 -20.47 -14.89 14.24
CA VAL A 434 -20.18 -15.10 12.81
C VAL A 434 -18.75 -14.75 12.41
N MET A 435 -17.94 -14.16 13.29
CA MET A 435 -16.60 -13.66 12.97
C MET A 435 -15.74 -14.70 12.25
N ASN A 436 -15.62 -15.90 12.83
CA ASN A 436 -14.82 -16.98 12.24
C ASN A 436 -15.37 -17.44 10.88
N GLU A 437 -16.67 -17.43 10.69
CA GLU A 437 -17.33 -17.78 9.42
C GLU A 437 -16.98 -16.74 8.34
N VAL A 438 -17.04 -15.44 8.68
CA VAL A 438 -16.69 -14.35 7.76
C VAL A 438 -15.20 -14.40 7.41
N VAL A 439 -14.31 -14.53 8.40
CA VAL A 439 -12.86 -14.60 8.20
C VAL A 439 -12.46 -15.83 7.38
N SER A 440 -12.98 -17.02 7.73
CA SER A 440 -12.67 -18.27 7.01
C SER A 440 -13.20 -18.28 5.58
N SER A 441 -14.24 -17.50 5.29
CA SER A 441 -14.70 -17.32 3.91
C SER A 441 -13.69 -16.55 3.05
N GLY A 442 -12.73 -15.81 3.63
CA GLY A 442 -11.82 -14.94 2.88
C GLY A 442 -12.49 -13.67 2.35
N THR A 443 -13.60 -13.25 2.96
CA THR A 443 -14.32 -12.01 2.64
C THR A 443 -13.74 -10.86 3.45
N ARG A 444 -13.46 -9.73 2.80
CA ARG A 444 -13.07 -8.47 3.45
C ARG A 444 -14.30 -7.67 3.82
N VAL A 445 -14.33 -7.06 5.01
CA VAL A 445 -15.44 -6.20 5.42
C VAL A 445 -14.95 -4.76 5.50
N VAL A 446 -15.51 -3.89 4.66
CA VAL A 446 -15.48 -2.43 4.87
C VAL A 446 -16.64 -2.09 5.80
N SER A 447 -16.34 -1.67 7.01
CA SER A 447 -17.37 -1.24 7.96
C SER A 447 -17.53 0.28 7.95
N ILE A 448 -18.77 0.73 7.93
CA ILE A 448 -19.18 2.14 7.97
C ILE A 448 -20.08 2.28 9.20
N ALA A 449 -19.49 2.79 10.27
CA ALA A 449 -20.10 2.90 11.58
C ALA A 449 -20.74 4.29 11.77
N TYR A 450 -22.06 4.34 11.95
CA TYR A 450 -22.77 5.60 12.23
C TYR A 450 -22.79 5.92 13.73
N GLY A 451 -22.14 7.01 14.11
CA GLY A 451 -22.08 7.51 15.50
C GLY A 451 -21.05 6.81 16.40
N ASP A 452 -20.69 7.49 17.49
CA ASP A 452 -19.50 7.17 18.30
C ASP A 452 -19.57 5.84 19.07
N LYS A 453 -20.77 5.28 19.30
CA LYS A 453 -20.98 4.04 20.07
C LYS A 453 -20.81 2.76 19.24
N ALA A 454 -20.83 2.89 17.93
CA ALA A 454 -20.83 1.79 16.96
C ALA A 454 -19.44 1.18 16.69
N ALA A 455 -18.38 1.92 17.03
CA ALA A 455 -17.09 1.80 16.35
C ALA A 455 -16.34 0.50 16.65
N GLN A 456 -16.28 0.04 17.91
CA GLN A 456 -15.29 -0.97 18.29
C GLN A 456 -15.51 -2.33 17.61
N LYS A 457 -16.71 -2.91 17.69
CA LYS A 457 -16.97 -4.25 17.11
C LYS A 457 -16.88 -4.25 15.58
N LEU A 458 -17.35 -3.17 14.95
CA LEU A 458 -17.29 -2.98 13.50
C LEU A 458 -15.84 -2.78 13.03
N GLU A 459 -15.02 -2.11 13.83
CA GLU A 459 -13.59 -1.96 13.58
C GLU A 459 -12.86 -3.30 13.75
N GLU A 460 -13.12 -4.06 14.81
CA GLU A 460 -12.57 -5.39 15.03
C GLU A 460 -12.92 -6.35 13.88
N LEU A 461 -14.16 -6.31 13.38
CA LEU A 461 -14.58 -7.09 12.20
C LEU A 461 -13.80 -6.71 10.93
N ALA A 462 -13.65 -5.41 10.67
CA ALA A 462 -12.86 -4.94 9.54
C ALA A 462 -11.40 -5.38 9.68
N GLN A 463 -10.78 -5.17 10.84
CA GLN A 463 -9.38 -5.55 11.09
C GLN A 463 -9.15 -7.06 10.90
N ASN A 464 -9.99 -7.91 11.50
CA ASN A 464 -9.85 -9.37 11.41
C ASN A 464 -10.05 -9.92 9.99
N THR A 465 -10.76 -9.18 9.13
CA THR A 465 -10.98 -9.59 7.75
C THR A 465 -9.97 -8.97 6.77
N GLY A 466 -9.04 -8.13 7.23
CA GLY A 466 -8.15 -7.34 6.35
C GLY A 466 -8.90 -6.22 5.60
N GLY A 467 -10.03 -5.82 6.17
CA GLY A 467 -10.92 -4.75 5.74
C GLY A 467 -10.48 -3.34 6.18
N LYS A 468 -11.37 -2.37 6.02
CA LYS A 468 -11.22 -0.99 6.51
C LYS A 468 -12.43 -0.61 7.35
N SER A 469 -12.23 0.28 8.31
CA SER A 469 -13.30 0.82 9.15
C SER A 469 -13.37 2.32 8.97
N TYR A 470 -14.58 2.84 8.84
CA TYR A 470 -14.89 4.26 8.74
C TYR A 470 -15.96 4.62 9.76
N ILE A 471 -15.86 5.81 10.33
CA ILE A 471 -16.87 6.37 11.23
C ILE A 471 -17.53 7.54 10.50
N VAL A 472 -18.86 7.55 10.47
CA VAL A 472 -19.66 8.64 9.91
C VAL A 472 -20.41 9.33 11.04
N TYR A 473 -20.17 10.62 11.23
CA TYR A 473 -20.81 11.40 12.28
C TYR A 473 -22.22 11.83 11.89
N ASP A 474 -23.10 12.01 12.88
CA ASP A 474 -24.49 12.39 12.61
C ASP A 474 -24.65 13.76 11.98
N ASN A 475 -23.73 14.67 12.27
CA ASN A 475 -23.68 16.01 11.70
C ASN A 475 -22.93 16.08 10.37
N ASP A 476 -22.44 14.96 9.85
CA ASP A 476 -21.81 14.88 8.54
C ASP A 476 -22.82 15.19 7.42
N ASP A 477 -22.39 15.94 6.42
CA ASP A 477 -23.23 16.36 5.30
C ASP A 477 -23.25 15.34 4.14
N GLY A 478 -22.58 14.20 4.29
CA GLY A 478 -22.62 13.03 3.40
C GLY A 478 -21.25 12.61 2.86
N THR A 479 -20.24 13.47 2.96
CA THR A 479 -18.92 13.26 2.35
C THR A 479 -18.18 12.08 2.96
N MET A 480 -18.25 11.92 4.30
CA MET A 480 -17.59 10.81 4.98
C MET A 480 -18.16 9.44 4.59
N ALA A 481 -19.45 9.38 4.27
CA ALA A 481 -20.06 8.14 3.80
C ALA A 481 -19.58 7.81 2.39
N ASP A 482 -19.52 8.80 1.49
CA ASP A 482 -19.00 8.63 0.14
C ASP A 482 -17.53 8.20 0.15
N ASP A 483 -16.67 8.85 0.97
CA ASP A 483 -15.28 8.46 1.19
C ASP A 483 -15.12 6.99 1.62
N ALA A 484 -16.02 6.54 2.49
CA ALA A 484 -16.00 5.17 2.98
C ALA A 484 -16.36 4.14 1.89
N PHE A 485 -17.32 4.49 1.01
CA PHE A 485 -17.67 3.69 -0.16
C PHE A 485 -16.53 3.64 -1.19
N ASP A 486 -15.89 4.77 -1.47
CA ASP A 486 -14.72 4.85 -2.36
C ASP A 486 -13.52 4.11 -1.78
N GLY A 487 -13.39 4.15 -0.46
CA GLY A 487 -12.47 3.34 0.31
C GLY A 487 -12.55 1.83 0.04
N ALA A 488 -13.73 1.32 -0.36
CA ALA A 488 -13.92 -0.08 -0.75
C ALA A 488 -13.39 -0.39 -2.15
N LEU A 489 -13.26 0.60 -3.03
CA LEU A 489 -12.76 0.43 -4.40
C LEU A 489 -11.26 0.12 -4.45
N THR A 490 -10.50 0.43 -3.40
CA THR A 490 -9.08 0.04 -3.31
C THR A 490 -8.86 -1.48 -3.25
N TYR A 491 -9.94 -2.26 -3.22
CA TYR A 491 -9.93 -3.72 -3.25
C TYR A 491 -10.18 -4.32 -4.64
N GLN A 492 -10.50 -3.47 -5.61
CA GLN A 492 -10.53 -3.84 -7.02
C GLN A 492 -9.12 -3.90 -7.58
N PRO A 493 -8.81 -4.90 -8.43
CA PRO A 493 -7.59 -4.87 -9.22
C PRO A 493 -7.57 -3.61 -10.08
N GLY A 494 -6.50 -2.82 -10.00
CA GLY A 494 -6.35 -1.62 -10.82
C GLY A 494 -6.29 -1.99 -12.30
N ASP A 495 -7.32 -1.68 -13.08
CA ASP A 495 -7.24 -1.79 -14.54
C ASP A 495 -6.42 -0.61 -15.07
N SER A 496 -5.08 -0.77 -15.00
CA SER A 496 -4.08 0.27 -15.16
C SER A 496 -4.12 1.34 -14.07
N LEU A 497 -2.97 1.67 -13.47
CA LEU A 497 -2.86 2.82 -12.55
C LEU A 497 -3.27 4.15 -13.24
N SER A 498 -3.43 4.17 -14.57
CA SER A 498 -3.94 5.29 -15.36
C SER A 498 -5.45 5.52 -15.32
N ASN A 499 -6.26 4.58 -14.80
CA ASN A 499 -7.71 4.74 -14.63
C ASN A 499 -8.10 5.08 -13.18
N VAL A 500 -7.14 5.52 -12.36
CA VAL A 500 -7.41 5.98 -11.00
C VAL A 500 -7.89 7.42 -11.08
N THR A 501 -9.16 7.65 -10.74
CA THR A 501 -9.66 9.00 -10.45
C THR A 501 -9.03 9.46 -9.14
N VAL A 502 -8.37 10.60 -9.16
CA VAL A 502 -7.82 11.22 -7.96
C VAL A 502 -8.65 12.47 -7.68
N GLU A 503 -9.17 12.57 -6.47
CA GLU A 503 -9.76 13.82 -6.02
C GLU A 503 -8.65 14.86 -5.80
N ILE A 504 -8.79 16.01 -6.46
CA ILE A 504 -7.82 17.11 -6.41
C ILE A 504 -8.34 18.33 -5.67
N TYR A 505 -9.64 18.38 -5.42
CA TYR A 505 -10.31 19.52 -4.80
C TYR A 505 -11.71 19.12 -4.34
N GLU A 506 -12.01 19.43 -3.08
CA GLU A 506 -13.32 19.31 -2.47
C GLU A 506 -13.66 20.61 -1.74
N TYR A 507 -14.92 21.04 -1.79
CA TYR A 507 -15.41 22.19 -1.05
C TYR A 507 -16.88 22.05 -0.67
N SER A 508 -17.16 21.96 0.63
CA SER A 508 -18.52 21.98 1.17
C SER A 508 -19.04 23.41 1.33
N TYR A 509 -20.14 23.73 0.67
CA TYR A 509 -20.82 25.02 0.80
C TYR A 509 -22.01 24.93 1.75
N GLN A 510 -21.96 25.68 2.85
CA GLN A 510 -23.09 25.89 3.75
C GLN A 510 -23.34 27.40 3.92
N GLY A 511 -24.40 27.92 3.31
CA GLY A 511 -24.73 29.34 3.44
C GLY A 511 -26.07 29.74 2.83
N PRO A 512 -26.59 30.92 3.21
CA PRO A 512 -27.89 31.41 2.75
C PRO A 512 -27.86 32.06 1.35
N ASN A 513 -26.69 32.12 0.69
CA ASN A 513 -26.57 32.83 -0.58
C ASN A 513 -27.20 32.01 -1.71
N LYS A 514 -27.79 32.73 -2.68
CA LYS A 514 -28.42 32.13 -3.86
C LYS A 514 -27.43 31.61 -4.91
N PHE A 515 -26.14 31.89 -4.74
CA PHE A 515 -25.07 31.54 -5.67
C PHE A 515 -23.83 31.11 -4.87
N ALA A 516 -23.18 30.04 -5.33
CA ALA A 516 -21.91 29.55 -4.84
C ALA A 516 -20.89 29.64 -5.97
N ASN A 517 -19.81 30.40 -5.74
CA ASN A 517 -18.72 30.55 -6.72
C ASN A 517 -17.44 30.03 -6.07
N GLY A 518 -16.62 29.33 -6.84
CA GLY A 518 -15.37 28.75 -6.36
C GLY A 518 -14.29 28.73 -7.44
N ASN A 519 -13.04 28.57 -7.02
CA ASN A 519 -11.92 28.37 -7.93
C ASN A 519 -11.09 27.18 -7.43
N PHE A 520 -10.60 26.38 -8.35
CA PHE A 520 -9.68 25.28 -8.05
C PHE A 520 -8.59 25.17 -9.12
N THR A 521 -7.51 24.46 -8.77
CA THR A 521 -6.35 24.28 -9.63
C THR A 521 -6.18 22.82 -10.00
N VAL A 522 -6.04 22.55 -11.30
CA VAL A 522 -5.72 21.22 -11.84
C VAL A 522 -4.26 21.22 -12.26
N ASP A 523 -3.45 20.34 -11.67
CA ASP A 523 -2.04 20.19 -12.05
C ASP A 523 -1.91 19.51 -13.41
N ALA A 524 -0.98 19.99 -14.24
CA ALA A 524 -0.75 19.50 -15.59
C ALA A 524 -0.32 18.01 -15.66
N THR A 525 0.19 17.46 -14.56
CA THR A 525 0.74 16.12 -14.46
C THR A 525 -0.30 15.06 -14.09
N LEU A 526 -1.49 15.45 -13.59
CA LEU A 526 -2.53 14.56 -13.06
C LEU A 526 -3.47 13.94 -14.13
N GLY A 527 -3.20 14.16 -15.41
CA GLY A 527 -3.97 13.56 -16.51
C GLY A 527 -4.73 14.58 -17.36
N ARG A 528 -5.48 14.07 -18.35
CA ARG A 528 -6.03 14.90 -19.46
C ARG A 528 -7.54 15.15 -19.37
N ASN A 529 -8.30 14.36 -18.62
CA ASN A 529 -9.76 14.48 -18.50
C ASN A 529 -10.14 14.86 -17.07
N LEU A 530 -11.07 15.81 -16.91
CA LEU A 530 -11.59 16.27 -15.62
C LEU A 530 -13.08 15.95 -15.54
N THR A 531 -13.50 15.39 -14.41
CA THR A 531 -14.91 15.24 -14.05
C THR A 531 -15.19 16.13 -12.84
N TYR A 532 -16.23 16.95 -12.93
CA TYR A 532 -16.70 17.78 -11.82
C TYR A 532 -18.06 17.28 -11.35
N HIS A 533 -18.17 17.02 -10.06
CA HIS A 533 -19.38 16.62 -9.37
C HIS A 533 -19.88 17.77 -8.49
N LEU A 534 -21.18 18.06 -8.58
CA LEU A 534 -21.88 18.96 -7.65
C LEU A 534 -23.05 18.20 -7.03
N ASP A 535 -22.86 17.82 -5.78
CA ASP A 535 -23.82 17.07 -4.99
C ASP A 535 -24.68 18.00 -4.13
N THR A 536 -25.93 17.62 -3.90
CA THR A 536 -26.79 18.32 -2.93
C THR A 536 -27.74 17.40 -2.19
N ASN A 537 -28.13 17.80 -0.99
CA ASN A 537 -29.04 17.02 -0.13
C ASN A 537 -30.50 17.07 -0.60
N PHE A 538 -30.89 18.13 -1.32
CA PHE A 538 -32.24 18.24 -1.88
C PHE A 538 -32.16 18.79 -3.30
N ALA A 539 -32.87 18.16 -4.24
CA ALA A 539 -32.96 18.62 -5.63
C ALA A 539 -33.31 20.11 -5.75
N SER A 540 -34.12 20.64 -4.81
CA SER A 540 -34.54 22.04 -4.78
C SER A 540 -33.44 23.04 -4.43
N HIS A 541 -32.30 22.59 -3.91
CA HIS A 541 -31.17 23.47 -3.59
C HIS A 541 -30.49 24.04 -4.84
N ILE A 542 -30.55 23.31 -5.95
CA ILE A 542 -29.93 23.72 -7.21
C ILE A 542 -31.03 24.02 -8.21
N THR A 543 -31.28 25.31 -8.44
CA THR A 543 -32.27 25.77 -9.42
C THR A 543 -31.69 25.99 -10.82
N THR A 544 -30.37 26.06 -10.92
CA THR A 544 -29.63 26.31 -12.17
C THR A 544 -28.45 25.33 -12.27
N PRO A 545 -28.23 24.70 -13.43
CA PRO A 545 -27.09 23.80 -13.63
C PRO A 545 -25.74 24.48 -13.35
N PRO A 546 -24.74 23.75 -12.85
CA PRO A 546 -23.40 24.30 -12.63
C PRO A 546 -22.74 24.71 -13.94
N VAL A 547 -21.84 25.70 -13.88
CA VAL A 547 -21.03 26.11 -15.03
C VAL A 547 -19.57 26.18 -14.61
N LEU A 548 -18.69 25.58 -15.42
CA LEU A 548 -17.24 25.74 -15.28
C LEU A 548 -16.70 26.68 -16.35
N VAL A 549 -15.70 27.47 -16.00
CA VAL A 549 -15.02 28.40 -16.89
C VAL A 549 -13.52 28.19 -16.74
N SER A 550 -12.84 27.81 -17.81
CA SER A 550 -11.39 27.66 -17.80
C SER A 550 -10.67 29.02 -17.89
N PRO A 551 -9.35 29.06 -17.65
CA PRO A 551 -8.65 30.35 -17.45
C PRO A 551 -8.43 31.13 -18.74
N ASN A 552 -8.54 30.43 -19.86
CA ASN A 552 -8.61 31.02 -21.20
C ASN A 552 -10.02 31.54 -21.57
N GLY A 553 -10.99 31.44 -20.65
CA GLY A 553 -12.36 31.90 -20.82
C GLY A 553 -13.31 30.91 -21.51
N THR A 554 -12.90 29.66 -21.78
CA THR A 554 -13.83 28.65 -22.32
C THR A 554 -14.86 28.28 -21.26
N VAL A 555 -16.14 28.30 -21.63
CA VAL A 555 -17.27 27.95 -20.75
C VAL A 555 -17.71 26.52 -21.03
N TYR A 556 -17.84 25.73 -19.98
CA TYR A 556 -18.37 24.38 -19.96
C TYR A 556 -19.69 24.39 -19.18
N ASN A 557 -20.80 24.39 -19.91
CA ASN A 557 -22.17 24.49 -19.37
C ASN A 557 -23.05 23.28 -19.77
N THR A 558 -22.44 22.24 -20.32
CA THR A 558 -23.12 20.96 -20.57
C THR A 558 -22.95 20.08 -19.35
N SER A 559 -24.02 19.92 -18.59
CA SER A 559 -24.06 19.05 -17.41
C SER A 559 -25.14 17.99 -17.55
N SER A 560 -24.88 16.79 -17.06
CA SER A 560 -25.91 15.79 -16.77
C SER A 560 -26.40 15.93 -15.33
N GLN A 561 -27.66 15.59 -15.10
CA GLN A 561 -28.23 15.51 -13.76
C GLN A 561 -28.69 14.08 -13.49
N ASP A 562 -28.24 13.50 -12.39
CA ASP A 562 -28.82 12.30 -11.82
C ASP A 562 -29.76 12.69 -10.66
N SER A 563 -31.06 12.62 -10.92
CA SER A 563 -32.09 12.95 -9.93
C SER A 563 -32.21 11.93 -8.80
N THR A 564 -31.64 10.73 -8.96
CA THR A 564 -31.68 9.67 -7.93
C THR A 564 -30.82 10.08 -6.74
N VAL A 565 -29.64 10.64 -7.02
CA VAL A 565 -28.64 11.02 -6.02
C VAL A 565 -28.45 12.54 -5.91
N ASN A 566 -29.23 13.33 -6.65
CA ASN A 566 -29.11 14.79 -6.71
C ASN A 566 -27.70 15.26 -7.09
N LEU A 567 -27.08 14.56 -8.06
CA LEU A 567 -25.73 14.83 -8.55
C LEU A 567 -25.80 15.54 -9.90
N TRP A 568 -24.99 16.58 -10.07
CA TRP A 568 -24.70 17.18 -11.36
C TRP A 568 -23.28 16.84 -11.78
N THR A 569 -23.11 16.41 -13.03
CA THR A 569 -21.80 16.03 -13.57
C THR A 569 -21.46 16.87 -14.79
N ILE A 570 -20.22 17.40 -14.81
CA ILE A 570 -19.62 18.03 -16.00
C ILE A 570 -18.35 17.28 -16.36
N HIS A 571 -18.25 16.85 -17.61
CA HIS A 571 -17.02 16.28 -18.17
C HIS A 571 -16.28 17.32 -19.01
N VAL A 572 -14.98 17.45 -18.77
CA VAL A 572 -14.08 18.33 -19.50
C VAL A 572 -12.99 17.49 -20.15
N ASP A 573 -13.13 17.24 -21.44
CA ASP A 573 -12.13 16.56 -22.26
C ASP A 573 -10.92 17.46 -22.47
N PHE A 574 -9.71 16.92 -22.29
CA PHE A 574 -8.45 17.63 -22.53
C PHE A 574 -8.43 19.02 -21.86
N ALA A 575 -8.48 19.06 -20.53
CA ALA A 575 -8.33 20.31 -19.79
C ALA A 575 -6.99 20.98 -20.15
N LYS A 576 -7.01 21.92 -21.09
CA LYS A 576 -5.82 22.66 -21.51
C LYS A 576 -5.39 23.56 -20.36
N VAL A 577 -4.34 23.11 -19.69
CA VAL A 577 -3.65 23.78 -18.60
C VAL A 577 -3.31 25.23 -18.97
N SER A 578 -3.92 26.16 -18.26
CA SER A 578 -3.24 27.32 -17.68
C SER A 578 -3.98 27.68 -16.39
N LYS A 579 -3.38 28.48 -15.50
CA LYS A 579 -3.77 28.66 -14.09
C LYS A 579 -5.25 29.06 -13.85
N GLY A 580 -5.99 28.22 -13.12
CA GLY A 580 -7.15 28.57 -12.27
C GLY A 580 -8.54 28.54 -12.91
N MET A 581 -9.22 27.38 -12.94
CA MET A 581 -10.62 27.30 -13.42
C MET A 581 -11.56 27.99 -12.41
N HIS A 582 -12.56 28.69 -12.93
CA HIS A 582 -13.65 29.31 -12.18
C HIS A 582 -14.90 28.41 -12.27
N SER A 583 -15.58 28.15 -11.15
CA SER A 583 -16.94 27.61 -11.14
C SER A 583 -17.92 28.71 -10.73
N GLY A 584 -19.07 28.77 -11.39
CA GLY A 584 -20.13 29.73 -11.11
C GLY A 584 -21.52 29.15 -11.29
#